data_AF-A0A8C5CQZ4-F1
#
_entry.id   AF-A0A8C5CQZ4-F1
#
_cell.length_a   1.000
_cell.length_b   1.000
_cell.length_c   1.000
_cell.angle_alpha   90.00
_cell.angle_beta   90.00
_cell.angle_gamma   90.00
#
_symmetry.space_group_name_H-M   'P 1'
#
loop_
_entity.id
_entity.type
_entity.pdbx_description
1 polymer ?
#
loop_
_entity_poly.entity_id
_entity_poly.type
_entity_poly.pdbx_seq_one_letter_code
_entity_poly.pdbx_strand_id
1 'polypeptide(L)'
;MDVDELLSFLTPETRPDVKGHATDYLLGLSGNREGLLHLLTNPDLLVAVSSLTSDPSNAIAKECYLILINASADEKLHQVLVNRANVLPGLLKNLQDPQFMFTDQICTILSNLTRHRPTCNPVSKAMVQQEVSVAQLVDMFCTEGFNKMASLHYLGPLLSNLSQLPDHRGVMLDPHRCVIKRLLPFLSYEASATRRGGVIATIRNCCLDHAGPEELSEEENEGTPPPLDLPPPRLDLLLPPPHLPALDLPPPLDLPILDIAPPLDLPALDLPPLEL
;
A
#
# COMPACT_ATOMS: atom_id res chain seq x y z
N MET A 1 -32.51 -3.26 3.62
CA MET A 1 -32.39 -4.64 3.12
C MET A 1 -31.83 -5.46 4.26
N ASP A 2 -32.38 -6.64 4.50
CA ASP A 2 -31.80 -7.55 5.49
C ASP A 2 -30.45 -8.10 5.01
N VAL A 3 -29.54 -8.50 5.91
CA VAL A 3 -28.20 -8.97 5.53
C VAL A 3 -28.27 -10.31 4.81
N ASP A 4 -29.13 -11.22 5.24
CA ASP A 4 -29.29 -12.54 4.61
C ASP A 4 -29.91 -12.39 3.21
N GLU A 5 -30.88 -11.47 3.09
CA GLU A 5 -31.47 -11.10 1.80
C GLU A 5 -30.40 -10.53 0.85
N LEU A 6 -29.58 -9.58 1.32
CA LEU A 6 -28.51 -8.99 0.52
C LEU A 6 -27.46 -10.03 0.11
N LEU A 7 -27.06 -10.92 1.01
CA LEU A 7 -26.14 -12.02 0.70
C LEU A 7 -26.70 -12.95 -0.37
N SER A 8 -28.01 -13.22 -0.36
CA SER A 8 -28.66 -14.04 -1.39
C SER A 8 -28.54 -13.43 -2.80
N PHE A 9 -28.37 -12.11 -2.91
CA PHE A 9 -28.17 -11.40 -4.17
C PHE A 9 -26.71 -11.32 -4.62
N LEU A 10 -25.74 -11.63 -3.73
CA LEU A 10 -24.30 -11.48 -3.97
C LEU A 10 -23.61 -12.81 -4.29
N THR A 11 -24.29 -13.72 -4.98
CA THR A 11 -23.73 -15.01 -5.41
C THR A 11 -23.36 -14.99 -6.89
N PRO A 12 -22.30 -15.70 -7.35
CA PRO A 12 -21.90 -15.69 -8.76
C PRO A 12 -23.02 -16.05 -9.74
N GLU A 13 -23.92 -16.95 -9.35
CA GLU A 13 -25.03 -17.46 -10.16
C GLU A 13 -26.23 -16.52 -10.23
N THR A 14 -26.31 -15.53 -9.34
CA THR A 14 -27.41 -14.56 -9.34
C THR A 14 -27.43 -13.75 -10.63
N ARG A 15 -28.65 -13.42 -11.08
CA ARG A 15 -28.88 -12.70 -12.33
C ARG A 15 -28.15 -11.34 -12.31
N PRO A 16 -27.48 -10.91 -13.41
CA PRO A 16 -26.60 -9.73 -13.39
C PRO A 16 -27.27 -8.42 -12.95
N ASP A 17 -28.55 -8.21 -13.27
CA ASP A 17 -29.31 -7.04 -12.85
C ASP A 17 -29.53 -6.99 -11.33
N VAL A 18 -29.80 -8.15 -10.72
CA VAL A 18 -29.97 -8.27 -9.27
C VAL A 18 -28.63 -8.06 -8.56
N LYS A 19 -27.55 -8.69 -9.06
CA LYS A 19 -26.20 -8.46 -8.54
C LYS A 19 -25.79 -6.99 -8.63
N GLY A 20 -26.01 -6.37 -9.79
CA GLY A 20 -25.66 -4.97 -10.03
C GLY A 20 -26.36 -4.03 -9.03
N HIS A 21 -27.65 -4.24 -8.75
CA HIS A 21 -28.34 -3.46 -7.73
C HIS A 21 -27.79 -3.70 -6.32
N ALA A 22 -27.42 -4.94 -5.98
CA ALA A 22 -26.85 -5.27 -4.68
C ALA A 22 -25.43 -4.68 -4.50
N THR A 23 -24.59 -4.72 -5.53
CA THR A 23 -23.23 -4.15 -5.50
C THR A 23 -23.25 -2.62 -5.52
N ASP A 24 -24.18 -1.98 -6.26
CA ASP A 24 -24.37 -0.53 -6.23
C ASP A 24 -24.81 -0.04 -4.83
N TYR A 25 -25.76 -0.75 -4.21
CA TYR A 25 -26.17 -0.48 -2.83
C TYR A 25 -25.00 -0.60 -1.85
N LEU A 26 -24.22 -1.69 -1.93
CA LEU A 26 -23.05 -1.89 -1.09
C LEU A 26 -21.95 -0.85 -1.33
N LEU A 27 -21.78 -0.40 -2.58
CA LEU A 27 -20.82 0.67 -2.89
C LEU A 27 -21.23 1.97 -2.20
N GLY A 28 -22.50 2.38 -2.30
CA GLY A 28 -23.02 3.54 -1.58
C GLY A 28 -22.87 3.42 -0.05
N LEU A 29 -23.11 2.23 0.49
CA LEU A 29 -22.92 1.92 1.91
C LEU A 29 -21.45 2.03 2.33
N SER A 30 -20.52 1.45 1.56
CA SER A 30 -19.07 1.48 1.86
C SER A 30 -18.45 2.88 1.83
N GLY A 31 -19.14 3.87 1.23
CA GLY A 31 -18.66 5.24 1.09
C GLY A 31 -18.67 6.08 2.37
N ASN A 32 -19.18 5.57 3.49
CA ASN A 32 -19.25 6.29 4.76
C ASN A 32 -18.95 5.40 5.98
N ARG A 33 -18.69 6.04 7.13
CA ARG A 33 -18.28 5.36 8.36
C ARG A 33 -19.31 4.38 8.91
N GLU A 34 -20.60 4.70 8.83
CA GLU A 34 -21.66 3.82 9.34
C GLU A 34 -21.76 2.55 8.51
N GLY A 35 -21.66 2.66 7.18
CA GLY A 35 -21.63 1.50 6.32
C GLY A 35 -20.37 0.66 6.46
N LEU A 36 -19.19 1.26 6.65
CA LEU A 36 -17.98 0.49 6.97
C LEU A 36 -18.11 -0.26 8.30
N LEU A 37 -18.75 0.33 9.31
CA LEU A 37 -19.07 -0.37 10.55
C LEU A 37 -20.05 -1.53 10.32
N HIS A 38 -21.04 -1.34 9.45
CA HIS A 38 -21.98 -2.40 9.08
C HIS A 38 -21.28 -3.57 8.35
N LEU A 39 -20.31 -3.29 7.48
CA LEU A 39 -19.46 -4.32 6.85
C LEU A 39 -18.57 -5.03 7.87
N LEU A 40 -18.08 -4.32 8.88
CA LEU A 40 -17.28 -4.90 9.96
C LEU A 40 -18.10 -5.89 10.80
N THR A 41 -19.36 -5.58 11.08
CA THR A 41 -20.25 -6.48 11.83
C THR A 41 -20.79 -7.63 10.99
N ASN A 42 -20.80 -7.50 9.66
CA ASN A 42 -21.32 -8.49 8.72
C ASN A 42 -20.24 -8.88 7.68
N PRO A 43 -19.16 -9.56 8.12
CA PRO A 43 -17.98 -9.80 7.29
C PRO A 43 -18.25 -10.68 6.06
N ASP A 44 -19.30 -11.49 6.07
CA ASP A 44 -19.66 -12.35 4.94
C ASP A 44 -20.06 -11.53 3.70
N LEU A 45 -20.49 -10.28 3.87
CA LEU A 45 -20.68 -9.34 2.75
C LEU A 45 -19.37 -9.09 2.00
N LEU A 46 -18.25 -8.93 2.72
CA LEU A 46 -16.93 -8.74 2.10
C LEU A 46 -16.38 -10.03 1.48
N VAL A 47 -16.77 -11.20 1.99
CA VAL A 47 -16.47 -12.50 1.36
C VAL A 47 -17.20 -12.61 0.02
N ALA A 48 -18.48 -12.24 -0.02
CA ALA A 48 -19.29 -12.23 -1.24
C ALA A 48 -18.75 -11.22 -2.26
N VAL A 49 -18.46 -9.98 -1.83
CA VAL A 49 -17.81 -8.95 -2.66
C VAL A 49 -16.48 -9.44 -3.22
N SER A 50 -15.63 -10.07 -2.41
CA SER A 50 -14.35 -10.62 -2.88
C SER A 50 -14.56 -11.67 -3.97
N SER A 51 -15.55 -12.54 -3.82
CA SER A 51 -15.87 -13.58 -4.81
C SER A 51 -16.34 -12.98 -6.14
N LEU A 52 -17.12 -11.90 -6.09
CA LEU A 52 -17.63 -11.18 -7.26
C LEU A 52 -16.60 -10.29 -7.96
N THR A 53 -15.37 -10.15 -7.43
CA THR A 53 -14.28 -9.47 -8.17
C THR A 53 -13.89 -10.20 -9.46
N SER A 54 -14.26 -11.48 -9.59
CA SER A 54 -14.05 -12.31 -10.78
C SER A 54 -15.34 -12.50 -11.61
N ASP A 55 -16.36 -11.66 -11.38
CA ASP A 55 -17.60 -11.70 -12.14
C ASP A 55 -17.36 -11.44 -13.65
N PRO A 56 -18.05 -12.15 -14.56
CA PRO A 56 -17.94 -11.89 -16.00
C PRO A 56 -18.40 -10.50 -16.42
N SER A 57 -19.25 -9.83 -15.62
CA SER A 57 -19.61 -8.43 -15.83
C SER A 57 -18.55 -7.50 -15.25
N ASN A 58 -17.83 -6.81 -16.15
CA ASN A 58 -16.86 -5.80 -15.76
C ASN A 58 -17.48 -4.68 -14.90
N ALA A 59 -18.77 -4.37 -15.05
CA ALA A 59 -19.43 -3.37 -14.21
C ALA A 59 -19.54 -3.83 -12.76
N ILE A 60 -19.95 -5.09 -12.54
CA ILE A 60 -20.08 -5.69 -11.20
C ILE A 60 -18.70 -5.85 -10.56
N ALA A 61 -17.73 -6.40 -11.31
CA ALA A 61 -16.36 -6.55 -10.82
C ALA A 61 -15.76 -5.18 -10.42
N LYS A 62 -15.98 -4.14 -11.24
CA LYS A 62 -15.55 -2.77 -10.94
C LYS A 62 -16.12 -2.27 -9.63
N GLU A 63 -17.42 -2.42 -9.39
CA GLU A 63 -18.06 -2.01 -8.13
C GLU A 63 -17.48 -2.75 -6.93
N CYS A 64 -17.22 -4.06 -7.07
CA CYS A 64 -16.56 -4.85 -6.03
C CYS A 64 -15.17 -4.31 -5.69
N TYR A 65 -14.35 -3.98 -6.70
CA TYR A 65 -13.05 -3.35 -6.45
C TYR A 65 -13.17 -1.98 -5.77
N LEU A 66 -14.18 -1.17 -6.10
CA LEU A 66 -14.42 0.11 -5.44
C LEU A 66 -14.85 -0.07 -3.97
N ILE A 67 -15.69 -1.06 -3.67
CA ILE A 67 -16.05 -1.43 -2.29
C ILE A 67 -14.79 -1.84 -1.51
N LEU A 68 -13.93 -2.67 -2.10
CA LEU A 68 -12.68 -3.10 -1.47
C LEU A 68 -11.68 -1.94 -1.26
N ILE A 69 -11.67 -0.93 -2.14
CA ILE A 69 -10.88 0.29 -1.93
C ILE A 69 -11.37 1.02 -0.68
N ASN A 70 -12.67 1.25 -0.56
CA ASN A 70 -13.25 1.93 0.59
C ASN A 70 -13.00 1.13 1.89
N ALA A 71 -13.24 -0.18 1.86
CA ALA A 71 -13.02 -1.07 3.00
C ALA A 71 -11.55 -1.12 3.42
N SER A 72 -10.62 -1.22 2.46
CA SER A 72 -9.19 -1.26 2.77
C SER A 72 -8.64 0.07 3.30
N ALA A 73 -9.34 1.18 3.12
CA ALA A 73 -8.94 2.46 3.69
C ALA A 73 -9.16 2.57 5.21
N ASP A 74 -9.99 1.69 5.81
CA ASP A 74 -10.23 1.62 7.25
C ASP A 74 -9.47 0.42 7.86
N GLU A 75 -8.51 0.72 8.74
CA GLU A 75 -7.66 -0.27 9.42
C GLU A 75 -8.48 -1.35 10.15
N LYS A 76 -9.68 -1.02 10.64
CA LYS A 76 -10.54 -1.97 11.37
C LYS A 76 -11.00 -3.14 10.50
N LEU A 77 -11.11 -2.94 9.19
CA LEU A 77 -11.54 -3.95 8.24
C LEU A 77 -10.37 -4.80 7.71
N HIS A 78 -9.12 -4.44 7.99
CA HIS A 78 -7.96 -5.15 7.44
C HIS A 78 -7.96 -6.64 7.79
N GLN A 79 -8.26 -7.01 9.04
CA GLN A 79 -8.29 -8.42 9.44
C GLN A 79 -9.43 -9.18 8.77
N VAL A 80 -10.57 -8.52 8.50
CA VAL A 80 -11.67 -9.12 7.73
C VAL A 80 -11.23 -9.34 6.28
N LEU A 81 -10.63 -8.34 5.64
CA LEU A 81 -10.16 -8.43 4.26
C LEU A 81 -9.09 -9.52 4.07
N VAL A 82 -8.11 -9.57 4.98
CA VAL A 82 -6.97 -10.49 4.89
C VAL A 82 -7.35 -11.91 5.29
N ASN A 83 -8.09 -12.12 6.39
CA ASN A 83 -8.29 -13.46 6.94
C ASN A 83 -9.66 -14.07 6.59
N ARG A 84 -10.73 -13.26 6.51
CA ARG A 84 -12.08 -13.74 6.21
C ARG A 84 -12.36 -13.73 4.71
N ALA A 85 -12.25 -12.57 4.08
CA ALA A 85 -12.46 -12.43 2.63
C ALA A 85 -11.29 -12.98 1.80
N ASN A 86 -10.10 -13.13 2.42
CA ASN A 86 -8.90 -13.70 1.82
C ASN A 86 -8.58 -13.08 0.44
N VAL A 87 -8.58 -11.74 0.37
CA VAL A 87 -8.46 -11.02 -0.90
C VAL A 87 -7.05 -11.13 -1.52
N LEU A 88 -6.02 -11.33 -0.70
CA LEU A 88 -4.62 -11.16 -1.11
C LEU A 88 -4.18 -12.07 -2.27
N PRO A 89 -4.46 -13.38 -2.29
CA PRO A 89 -4.03 -14.25 -3.40
C PRO A 89 -4.58 -13.79 -4.75
N GLY A 90 -5.88 -13.45 -4.81
CA GLY A 90 -6.51 -12.97 -6.04
C GLY A 90 -5.94 -11.62 -6.50
N LEU A 91 -5.78 -10.68 -5.57
CA LEU A 91 -5.18 -9.37 -5.85
C LEU A 91 -3.76 -9.50 -6.40
N LEU A 92 -2.89 -10.28 -5.73
CA LEU A 92 -1.49 -10.42 -6.12
C LEU A 92 -1.31 -11.21 -7.41
N LYS A 93 -2.17 -12.20 -7.68
CA LYS A 93 -2.19 -12.91 -8.97
C LYS A 93 -2.58 -11.97 -10.10
N ASN A 94 -3.67 -11.22 -9.94
CA ASN A 94 -4.18 -10.31 -10.97
C ASN A 94 -3.26 -9.09 -11.19
N LEU A 95 -2.53 -8.65 -10.15
CA LEU A 95 -1.51 -7.60 -10.26
C LEU A 95 -0.42 -7.94 -11.28
N GLN A 96 -0.05 -9.21 -11.38
CA GLN A 96 1.01 -9.68 -12.28
C GLN A 96 0.56 -9.77 -13.74
N ASP A 97 -0.74 -9.71 -14.02
CA ASP A 97 -1.28 -9.79 -15.38
C ASP A 97 -1.22 -8.42 -16.09
N PRO A 98 -0.39 -8.26 -17.15
CA PRO A 98 -0.24 -6.99 -17.87
C PRO A 98 -1.48 -6.59 -18.67
N GLN A 99 -2.51 -7.43 -18.74
CA GLN A 99 -3.78 -7.15 -19.41
C GLN A 99 -4.94 -6.96 -18.44
N PHE A 100 -4.70 -7.10 -17.13
CA PHE A 100 -5.78 -7.01 -16.15
C PHE A 100 -6.26 -5.56 -15.98
N MET A 101 -7.55 -5.32 -16.22
CA MET A 101 -8.09 -3.96 -16.33
C MET A 101 -8.25 -3.23 -14.99
N PHE A 102 -8.33 -3.95 -13.87
CA PHE A 102 -8.52 -3.36 -12.54
C PHE A 102 -7.22 -3.24 -11.73
N THR A 103 -6.08 -3.23 -12.43
CA THR A 103 -4.77 -3.23 -11.77
C THR A 103 -4.54 -1.98 -10.92
N ASP A 104 -5.02 -0.80 -11.34
CA ASP A 104 -4.90 0.41 -10.52
C ASP A 104 -5.70 0.31 -9.20
N GLN A 105 -6.86 -0.33 -9.22
CA GLN A 105 -7.65 -0.59 -8.02
C GLN A 105 -6.91 -1.56 -7.09
N ILE A 106 -6.31 -2.63 -7.65
CA ILE A 106 -5.47 -3.54 -6.88
C ILE A 106 -4.30 -2.81 -6.21
N CYS A 107 -3.57 -1.97 -6.96
CA CYS A 107 -2.48 -1.18 -6.40
C CYS A 107 -2.96 -0.29 -5.25
N THR A 108 -4.14 0.32 -5.38
CA THR A 108 -4.75 1.15 -4.34
C THR A 108 -5.06 0.32 -3.09
N ILE A 109 -5.75 -0.81 -3.24
CA ILE A 109 -6.11 -1.71 -2.13
C ILE A 109 -4.86 -2.19 -1.39
N LEU A 110 -3.85 -2.69 -2.12
CA LEU A 110 -2.60 -3.16 -1.52
C LEU A 110 -1.84 -2.02 -0.83
N SER A 111 -1.84 -0.81 -1.41
CA SER A 111 -1.23 0.35 -0.76
C SER A 111 -1.93 0.71 0.55
N ASN A 112 -3.25 0.55 0.64
CA ASN A 112 -4.01 0.80 1.86
C ASN A 112 -3.70 -0.26 2.94
N LEU A 113 -3.75 -1.54 2.56
CA LEU A 113 -3.48 -2.65 3.46
C LEU A 113 -2.04 -2.65 4.00
N THR A 114 -1.09 -2.02 3.30
CA THR A 114 0.31 -1.95 3.73
C THR A 114 0.66 -0.73 4.56
N ARG A 115 -0.24 0.24 4.77
CA ARG A 115 0.04 1.46 5.55
C ARG A 115 0.45 1.18 6.99
N HIS A 116 -0.11 0.12 7.58
CA HIS A 116 0.08 -0.24 8.99
C HIS A 116 0.86 -1.56 9.10
N ARG A 117 1.93 -1.56 9.92
CA ARG A 117 2.83 -2.71 10.10
C ARG A 117 2.11 -4.04 10.41
N PRO A 118 1.07 -4.09 11.26
CA PRO A 118 0.34 -5.34 11.54
C PRO A 118 -0.30 -5.98 10.31
N THR A 119 -0.68 -5.20 9.30
CA THR A 119 -1.29 -5.70 8.05
C THR A 119 -0.26 -5.82 6.93
N CYS A 120 0.80 -5.00 6.93
CA CYS A 120 1.89 -5.08 5.98
C CYS A 120 2.62 -6.45 6.04
N ASN A 121 2.81 -7.02 7.23
CA ASN A 121 3.43 -8.35 7.39
C ASN A 121 2.62 -9.48 6.72
N PRO A 122 1.29 -9.62 6.94
CA PRO A 122 0.45 -10.54 6.18
C PRO A 122 0.50 -10.33 4.66
N VAL A 123 0.49 -9.07 4.18
CA VAL A 123 0.65 -8.76 2.75
C VAL A 123 2.00 -9.26 2.23
N SER A 124 3.08 -9.00 2.96
CA SER A 124 4.43 -9.49 2.64
C SER A 124 4.48 -11.02 2.57
N LYS A 125 3.84 -11.73 3.51
CA LYS A 125 3.76 -13.19 3.48
C LYS A 125 2.99 -13.69 2.26
N ALA A 126 1.86 -13.05 1.93
CA ALA A 126 1.08 -13.40 0.75
C ALA A 126 1.86 -13.12 -0.55
N MET A 127 2.65 -12.05 -0.60
CA MET A 127 3.55 -11.76 -1.72
C MET A 127 4.52 -12.91 -1.97
N VAL A 128 5.17 -13.45 -0.93
CA VAL A 128 6.03 -14.63 -1.05
C VAL A 128 5.26 -15.85 -1.58
N GLN A 129 4.05 -16.10 -1.05
CA GLN A 129 3.21 -17.22 -1.47
C GLN A 129 2.71 -17.11 -2.93
N GLN A 130 2.59 -15.90 -3.45
CA GLN A 130 2.16 -15.62 -4.83
C GLN A 130 3.35 -15.30 -5.75
N GLU A 131 4.58 -15.56 -5.29
CA GLU A 131 5.82 -15.34 -6.04
C GLU A 131 6.00 -13.90 -6.54
N VAL A 132 5.48 -12.93 -5.77
CA VAL A 132 5.63 -11.49 -6.01
C VAL A 132 6.74 -10.94 -5.12
N SER A 133 7.80 -10.44 -5.74
CA SER A 133 8.89 -9.75 -5.07
C SER A 133 8.78 -8.24 -5.23
N VAL A 134 9.38 -7.49 -4.31
CA VAL A 134 9.53 -6.03 -4.44
C VAL A 134 10.31 -5.66 -5.71
N ALA A 135 11.29 -6.48 -6.13
CA ALA A 135 12.01 -6.25 -7.37
C ALA A 135 11.06 -6.31 -8.59
N GLN A 136 10.15 -7.30 -8.64
CA GLN A 136 9.12 -7.38 -9.69
C GLN A 136 8.16 -6.18 -9.63
N LEU A 137 7.74 -5.73 -8.45
CA LEU A 137 6.92 -4.53 -8.32
C LEU A 137 7.63 -3.28 -8.87
N VAL A 138 8.94 -3.16 -8.66
CA VAL A 138 9.76 -2.10 -9.24
C VAL A 138 9.89 -2.28 -10.76
N ASP A 139 10.00 -3.52 -11.26
CA ASP A 139 9.96 -3.80 -12.70
C ASP A 139 8.69 -3.29 -13.36
N MET A 140 7.54 -3.66 -12.79
CA MET A 140 6.24 -3.17 -13.25
C MET A 140 6.17 -1.65 -13.18
N PHE A 141 6.62 -1.08 -12.06
CA PHE A 141 6.60 0.36 -11.82
C PHE A 141 7.48 1.12 -12.80
N CYS A 142 8.67 0.64 -13.16
CA CYS A 142 9.59 1.36 -14.03
C CYS A 142 9.32 1.12 -15.53
N THR A 143 8.53 0.10 -15.88
CA THR A 143 8.27 -0.27 -17.28
C THR A 143 7.11 0.55 -17.84
N GLU A 144 7.42 1.42 -18.80
CA GLU A 144 6.40 2.20 -19.51
C GLU A 144 5.41 1.27 -20.23
N GLY A 145 4.12 1.48 -20.01
CA GLY A 145 3.08 0.67 -20.63
C GLY A 145 3.07 -0.81 -20.20
N PHE A 146 3.64 -1.15 -19.04
CA PHE A 146 3.60 -2.52 -18.49
C PHE A 146 2.19 -3.12 -18.57
N ASN A 147 1.19 -2.34 -18.14
CA ASN A 147 -0.21 -2.63 -18.34
C ASN A 147 -0.86 -1.49 -19.14
N LYS A 148 -1.46 -1.82 -20.28
CA LYS A 148 -2.05 -0.81 -21.20
C LYS A 148 -3.35 -0.19 -20.67
N MET A 149 -3.93 -0.77 -19.63
CA MET A 149 -5.20 -0.37 -19.02
C MET A 149 -5.01 0.28 -17.64
N ALA A 150 -3.78 0.36 -17.12
CA ALA A 150 -3.50 0.86 -15.78
C ALA A 150 -2.25 1.76 -15.75
N SER A 151 -2.29 2.76 -14.88
CA SER A 151 -1.21 3.74 -14.68
C SER A 151 -0.13 3.28 -13.68
N LEU A 152 -0.48 2.34 -12.80
CA LEU A 152 0.33 1.77 -11.73
C LEU A 152 0.87 2.82 -10.73
N HIS A 153 0.26 4.00 -10.65
CA HIS A 153 0.75 5.09 -9.80
C HIS A 153 0.80 4.70 -8.30
N TYR A 154 -0.17 3.91 -7.85
CA TYR A 154 -0.28 3.48 -6.46
C TYR A 154 0.72 2.37 -6.05
N LEU A 155 1.49 1.82 -7.00
CA LEU A 155 2.68 1.05 -6.64
C LEU A 155 3.71 1.91 -5.90
N GLY A 156 3.75 3.23 -6.12
CA GLY A 156 4.66 4.13 -5.39
C GLY A 156 4.45 4.09 -3.87
N PRO A 157 3.26 4.42 -3.36
CA PRO A 157 2.91 4.25 -1.95
C PRO A 157 3.07 2.81 -1.43
N LEU A 158 2.73 1.79 -2.22
CA LEU A 158 2.95 0.39 -1.84
C LEU A 158 4.45 0.09 -1.61
N LEU A 159 5.33 0.50 -2.52
CA LEU A 159 6.78 0.36 -2.38
C LEU A 159 7.29 1.11 -1.15
N SER A 160 6.78 2.32 -0.91
CA SER A 160 7.15 3.10 0.28
C SER A 160 6.78 2.38 1.57
N ASN A 161 5.58 1.81 1.65
CA ASN A 161 5.15 1.05 2.81
C ASN A 161 5.99 -0.22 3.02
N LEU A 162 6.24 -0.98 1.95
CA LEU A 162 7.04 -2.20 2.00
C LEU A 162 8.49 -1.94 2.41
N SER A 163 9.10 -0.84 1.95
CA SER A 163 10.49 -0.45 2.29
C SER A 163 10.74 -0.19 3.78
N GLN A 164 9.68 -0.04 4.58
CA GLN A 164 9.80 0.05 6.04
C GLN A 164 10.14 -1.31 6.68
N LEU A 165 9.83 -2.43 6.01
CA LEU A 165 10.20 -3.77 6.47
C LEU A 165 11.66 -4.09 6.10
N PRO A 166 12.48 -4.60 7.04
CA PRO A 166 13.89 -4.89 6.80
C PRO A 166 14.15 -5.80 5.59
N ASP A 167 13.38 -6.88 5.43
CA ASP A 167 13.58 -7.86 4.35
C ASP A 167 13.42 -7.21 2.96
N HIS A 168 12.37 -6.40 2.79
CA HIS A 168 12.12 -5.68 1.54
C HIS A 168 13.16 -4.61 1.27
N ARG A 169 13.60 -3.89 2.31
CA ARG A 169 14.70 -2.93 2.19
C ARG A 169 16.01 -3.61 1.77
N GLY A 170 16.30 -4.79 2.30
CA GLY A 170 17.44 -5.60 1.87
C GLY A 170 17.40 -5.90 0.37
N VAL A 171 16.24 -6.28 -0.16
CA VAL A 171 16.05 -6.48 -1.62
C VAL A 171 16.23 -5.19 -2.41
N MET A 172 15.74 -4.05 -1.90
CA MET A 172 15.88 -2.76 -2.57
C MET A 172 17.32 -2.25 -2.61
N LEU A 173 18.11 -2.53 -1.56
CA LEU A 173 19.50 -2.12 -1.42
C LEU A 173 20.50 -3.09 -2.07
N ASP A 174 20.05 -4.27 -2.53
CA ASP A 174 20.89 -5.26 -3.21
C ASP A 174 21.58 -4.63 -4.45
N PRO A 175 22.93 -4.53 -4.45
CA PRO A 175 23.68 -3.93 -5.55
C PRO A 175 23.48 -4.64 -6.89
N HIS A 176 23.17 -5.94 -6.89
CA HIS A 176 22.97 -6.73 -8.10
C HIS A 176 21.61 -6.47 -8.75
N ARG A 177 20.62 -5.95 -8.00
CA ARG A 177 19.25 -5.70 -8.50
C ARG A 177 19.05 -4.28 -8.99
N CYS A 178 19.94 -3.34 -8.63
CA CYS A 178 19.90 -1.94 -9.06
C CYS A 178 18.55 -1.23 -8.81
N VAL A 179 17.76 -1.67 -7.82
CA VAL A 179 16.39 -1.17 -7.58
C VAL A 179 16.38 0.34 -7.34
N ILE A 180 17.20 0.85 -6.41
CA ILE A 180 17.25 2.30 -6.11
C ILE A 180 17.59 3.13 -7.34
N LYS A 181 18.59 2.71 -8.15
CA LYS A 181 19.01 3.44 -9.36
C LYS A 181 17.87 3.60 -10.35
N ARG A 182 17.00 2.59 -10.48
CA ARG A 182 15.86 2.59 -11.40
C ARG A 182 14.71 3.47 -10.92
N LEU A 183 14.64 3.74 -9.62
CA LEU A 183 13.64 4.65 -9.04
C LEU A 183 14.05 6.12 -9.18
N LEU A 184 15.35 6.45 -9.30
CA LEU A 184 15.84 7.83 -9.38
C LEU A 184 15.16 8.72 -10.44
N PRO A 185 14.88 8.26 -11.69
CA PRO A 185 14.18 9.09 -12.68
C PRO A 185 12.79 9.56 -12.23
N PHE A 186 12.19 8.87 -11.25
CA PHE A 186 10.85 9.19 -10.77
C PHE A 186 10.82 10.23 -9.63
N LEU A 187 11.98 10.66 -9.12
CA LEU A 187 12.10 11.73 -8.12
C LEU A 187 11.57 13.08 -8.63
N SER A 188 11.64 13.31 -9.94
CA SER A 188 11.12 14.51 -10.62
C SER A 188 9.94 14.19 -11.54
N TYR A 189 9.22 13.08 -11.31
CA TYR A 189 8.10 12.68 -12.17
C TYR A 189 6.92 13.63 -12.02
N GLU A 190 6.68 14.48 -13.01
CA GLU A 190 5.64 15.52 -12.93
C GLU A 190 4.23 14.99 -13.14
N ALA A 191 4.06 14.00 -14.02
CA ALA A 191 2.75 13.49 -14.41
C ALA A 191 1.97 12.80 -13.27
N SER A 192 2.62 12.45 -12.16
CA SER A 192 1.93 11.89 -10.98
C SER A 192 2.66 12.22 -9.68
N ALA A 193 2.02 13.06 -8.86
CA ALA A 193 2.49 13.37 -7.52
C ALA A 193 2.52 12.13 -6.61
N THR A 194 1.55 11.21 -6.75
CA THR A 194 1.50 9.94 -6.02
C THR A 194 2.73 9.08 -6.32
N ARG A 195 3.10 8.98 -7.60
CA ARG A 195 4.25 8.22 -8.06
C ARG A 195 5.56 8.80 -7.52
N ARG A 196 5.71 10.12 -7.66
CA ARG A 196 6.88 10.87 -7.17
C ARG A 196 7.03 10.78 -5.66
N GLY A 197 5.94 11.02 -4.91
CA GLY A 197 5.93 10.96 -3.45
C GLY A 197 6.29 9.57 -2.91
N GLY A 198 5.74 8.51 -3.53
CA GLY A 198 6.07 7.13 -3.18
C GLY A 198 7.56 6.80 -3.37
N VAL A 199 8.16 7.26 -4.46
CA VAL A 199 9.60 7.08 -4.74
C VAL A 199 10.47 7.84 -3.74
N ILE A 200 10.15 9.12 -3.47
CA ILE A 200 10.88 9.93 -2.48
C ILE A 200 10.86 9.24 -1.10
N ALA A 201 9.68 8.76 -0.68
CA ALA A 201 9.54 8.09 0.61
C ALA A 201 10.25 6.73 0.63
N THR A 202 10.20 5.95 -0.47
CA THR A 202 10.94 4.69 -0.60
C THR A 202 12.44 4.91 -0.46
N ILE A 203 13.01 5.88 -1.19
CA ILE A 203 14.45 6.19 -1.12
C ILE A 203 14.83 6.67 0.28
N ARG A 204 14.01 7.52 0.91
CA ARG A 204 14.22 7.94 2.30
C ARG A 204 14.32 6.74 3.24
N ASN A 205 13.37 5.81 3.17
CA ASN A 205 13.35 4.61 4.04
C ASN A 205 14.57 3.70 3.80
N CYS A 206 15.11 3.69 2.58
CA CYS A 206 16.30 2.90 2.24
C CYS A 206 17.62 3.59 2.61
N CYS A 207 17.66 4.93 2.65
CA CYS A 207 18.86 5.71 2.96
C CYS A 207 18.99 6.09 4.44
N LEU A 208 17.92 6.01 5.22
CA LEU A 208 17.99 6.16 6.66
C LEU A 208 18.55 4.85 7.24
N ASP A 209 19.76 4.93 7.82
CA ASP A 209 20.34 3.85 8.61
C ASP A 209 19.37 3.47 9.72
N HIS A 210 18.69 2.34 9.53
CA HIS A 210 18.04 1.62 10.60
C HIS A 210 19.01 0.55 11.09
N ALA A 211 20.16 0.99 11.60
CA ALA A 211 20.69 0.36 12.80
C ALA A 211 19.64 0.63 13.89
N GLY A 212 18.58 -0.18 13.91
CA GLY A 212 17.73 -0.24 15.10
C GLY A 212 18.62 -0.65 16.29
N PRO A 213 18.26 -0.27 17.52
CA PRO A 213 18.90 -0.88 18.68
C PRO A 213 18.85 -2.39 18.46
N GLU A 214 19.98 -3.07 18.65
CA GLU A 214 20.00 -4.52 18.86
C GLU A 214 18.75 -4.86 19.66
N GLU A 215 17.97 -5.80 19.16
CA GLU A 215 16.96 -6.47 19.97
C GLU A 215 17.73 -7.06 21.16
N LEU A 216 17.86 -6.26 22.22
CA LEU A 216 18.06 -6.69 23.58
C LEU A 216 16.81 -7.50 23.88
N SER A 217 16.87 -8.74 23.42
CA SER A 217 16.07 -9.82 23.95
C SER A 217 16.37 -9.82 25.43
N GLU A 218 15.41 -9.33 26.22
CA GLU A 218 15.29 -9.72 27.62
C GLU A 218 14.99 -11.22 27.61
N GLU A 219 16.03 -12.04 27.36
CA GLU A 219 16.01 -13.43 27.79
C GLU A 219 16.29 -13.42 29.30
N GLU A 220 15.21 -13.25 30.07
CA GLU A 220 15.13 -13.89 31.37
C GLU A 220 15.21 -15.41 31.12
N ASN A 221 16.38 -16.00 31.33
CA ASN A 221 16.45 -17.42 31.60
C ASN A 221 17.47 -17.70 32.71
N GLU A 222 16.94 -18.22 33.81
CA GLU A 222 17.66 -18.70 34.98
C GLU A 222 18.73 -19.73 34.61
N GLY A 223 19.89 -19.64 35.25
CA GLY A 223 20.74 -20.79 35.53
C GLY A 223 21.82 -21.12 34.50
N THR A 224 22.94 -20.39 34.55
CA THR A 224 24.26 -20.92 34.15
C THR A 224 25.37 -20.30 35.02
N PRO A 225 26.41 -21.05 35.43
CA PRO A 225 27.41 -20.58 36.38
C PRO A 225 28.39 -19.60 35.72
N PRO A 226 29.08 -18.73 36.48
CA PRO A 226 29.88 -17.65 35.90
C PRO A 226 31.12 -18.19 35.16
N PRO A 227 31.50 -17.61 34.01
CA PRO A 227 32.74 -17.97 33.33
C PRO A 227 33.97 -17.38 34.03
N LEU A 228 35.07 -18.12 33.92
CA LEU A 228 36.41 -17.81 34.41
C LEU A 228 36.93 -16.46 33.88
N ASP A 229 37.58 -15.69 34.77
CA ASP A 229 38.31 -14.45 34.51
C ASP A 229 39.22 -14.56 33.28
N LEU A 230 38.82 -13.92 32.18
CA LEU A 230 39.70 -13.57 31.07
C LEU A 230 39.87 -12.04 31.09
N PRO A 231 41.11 -11.54 30.96
CA PRO A 231 41.35 -10.09 31.00
C PRO A 231 40.72 -9.40 29.78
N PRO A 232 40.30 -8.12 29.91
CA PRO A 232 39.64 -7.39 28.85
C PRO A 232 40.55 -7.23 27.63
N PRO A 233 40.01 -7.23 26.39
CA PRO A 233 40.79 -6.99 25.19
C PRO A 233 41.33 -5.55 25.20
N ARG A 234 42.59 -5.40 24.81
CA ARG A 234 43.25 -4.08 24.68
C ARG A 234 42.52 -3.24 23.62
N LEU A 235 42.11 -2.04 24.03
CA LEU A 235 41.45 -1.04 23.18
C LEU A 235 42.40 -0.36 22.17
N ASP A 236 43.65 -0.80 22.10
CA ASP A 236 44.76 -0.04 21.52
C ASP A 236 44.98 -0.31 20.01
N LEU A 237 44.08 -1.06 19.35
CA LEU A 237 44.21 -1.43 17.93
C LEU A 237 43.01 -1.02 17.05
N LEU A 238 42.12 -0.15 17.52
CA LEU A 238 41.12 0.45 16.65
C LEU A 238 41.79 1.54 15.80
N LEU A 239 42.10 1.21 14.53
CA LEU A 239 42.44 2.20 13.52
C LEU A 239 41.31 3.26 13.47
N PRO A 240 41.64 4.57 13.45
CA PRO A 240 40.62 5.59 13.29
C PRO A 240 39.92 5.41 11.94
N PRO A 241 38.60 5.72 11.86
CA PRO A 241 37.87 5.63 10.61
C PRO A 241 38.51 6.52 9.55
N PRO A 242 38.55 6.09 8.27
CA PRO A 242 39.12 6.90 7.20
C PRO A 242 38.34 8.21 7.09
N HIS A 243 39.07 9.33 7.05
CA HIS A 243 38.49 10.63 6.72
C HIS A 243 37.94 10.59 5.29
N LEU A 244 36.62 10.48 5.16
CA LEU A 244 35.94 10.75 3.90
C LEU A 244 36.11 12.24 3.58
N PRO A 245 36.47 12.62 2.34
CA PRO A 245 36.49 14.02 1.95
C PRO A 245 35.07 14.58 2.06
N ALA A 246 34.93 15.77 2.66
CA ALA A 246 33.68 16.49 2.67
C ALA A 246 33.22 16.70 1.22
N LEU A 247 32.11 16.07 0.85
CA LEU A 247 31.42 16.40 -0.40
C LEU A 247 30.85 17.81 -0.20
N ASP A 248 31.37 18.75 -0.98
CA ASP A 248 30.89 20.13 -1.05
C ASP A 248 29.48 20.09 -1.66
N LEU A 249 28.49 19.84 -0.81
CA LEU A 249 27.08 19.90 -1.20
C LEU A 249 26.76 21.37 -1.47
N PRO A 250 26.21 21.71 -2.65
CA PRO A 250 25.75 23.07 -2.89
C PRO A 250 24.71 23.45 -1.81
N PRO A 251 24.68 24.72 -1.40
CA PRO A 251 23.67 25.18 -0.46
C PRO A 251 22.26 24.83 -0.99
N PRO A 252 21.30 24.55 -0.10
CA PRO A 252 19.93 24.28 -0.51
C PRO A 252 19.45 25.40 -1.44
N LEU A 253 18.91 25.02 -2.59
CA LEU A 253 18.26 25.97 -3.49
C LEU A 253 17.13 26.65 -2.73
N ASP A 254 17.23 27.97 -2.57
CA ASP A 254 16.13 28.83 -2.13
C ASP A 254 15.02 28.74 -3.19
N LEU A 255 14.16 27.74 -3.07
CA LEU A 255 12.90 27.70 -3.79
C LEU A 255 12.03 28.82 -3.19
N PRO A 256 11.52 29.76 -4.01
CA PRO A 256 10.57 30.74 -3.50
C PRO A 256 9.38 29.98 -2.94
N ILE A 257 9.02 30.29 -1.70
CA ILE A 257 7.73 29.95 -1.13
C ILE A 257 6.71 30.47 -2.13
N LEU A 258 6.00 29.56 -2.81
CA LEU A 258 4.83 29.92 -3.59
C LEU A 258 3.86 30.56 -2.60
N ASP A 259 3.75 31.89 -2.69
CA ASP A 259 2.67 32.65 -2.09
C ASP A 259 1.37 31.91 -2.36
N ILE A 260 0.73 31.48 -1.28
CA ILE A 260 -0.64 31.00 -1.31
C ILE A 260 -1.44 32.14 -1.94
N ALA A 261 -1.92 31.93 -3.17
CA ALA A 261 -2.81 32.86 -3.83
C ALA A 261 -3.97 33.21 -2.88
N PRO A 262 -4.40 34.49 -2.82
CA PRO A 262 -5.59 34.84 -2.04
C PRO A 262 -6.78 34.04 -2.54
N PRO A 263 -7.79 33.77 -1.68
CA PRO A 263 -8.97 33.03 -2.08
C PRO A 263 -9.60 33.68 -3.31
N LEU A 264 -9.91 32.85 -4.32
CA LEU A 264 -10.72 33.24 -5.47
C LEU A 264 -12.06 33.81 -4.96
N ASP A 265 -12.32 35.08 -5.25
CA ASP A 265 -13.65 35.68 -5.15
C ASP A 265 -14.56 34.96 -6.16
N LEU A 266 -15.36 34.01 -5.67
CA LEU A 266 -16.45 33.43 -6.43
C LEU A 266 -17.56 34.49 -6.55
N PRO A 267 -18.05 34.82 -7.76
CA PRO A 267 -19.18 35.71 -7.91
C PRO A 267 -20.41 35.08 -7.23
N ALA A 268 -21.11 35.86 -6.41
CA ALA A 268 -22.38 35.46 -5.82
C ALA A 268 -23.34 35.03 -6.93
N LEU A 269 -23.76 33.75 -6.89
CA LEU A 269 -24.86 33.27 -7.70
C LEU A 269 -26.16 33.88 -7.16
N ASP A 270 -26.70 34.82 -7.92
CA ASP A 270 -28.01 35.42 -7.70
C ASP A 270 -29.07 34.34 -7.98
N LEU A 271 -29.46 33.60 -6.93
CA LEU A 271 -30.55 32.63 -7.01
C LEU A 271 -31.88 33.38 -6.86
N PRO A 272 -32.85 33.20 -7.77
CA PRO A 272 -34.17 33.80 -7.62
C PRO A 272 -34.88 33.23 -6.39
N PRO A 273 -35.74 34.02 -5.72
CA PRO A 273 -36.43 33.59 -4.52
C PRO A 273 -37.35 32.40 -4.84
N LEU A 274 -37.31 31.37 -4.00
CA LEU A 274 -38.32 30.31 -4.00
C LEU A 274 -39.67 30.94 -3.63
N GLU A 275 -40.62 30.94 -4.57
CA GLU A 275 -42.02 31.11 -4.25
C GLU A 275 -42.50 29.88 -3.46
N LEU A 276 -43.06 30.15 -2.27
CA LEU A 276 -43.78 29.22 -1.40
C LEU A 276 -45.22 29.06 -1.88
#